data_AF-A0A151YX76-F1
#
_entry.id   AF-A0A151YX76-F1
#
_cell.length_a   1.000
_cell.length_b   1.000
_cell.length_c   1.000
_cell.angle_alpha   90.00
_cell.angle_beta   90.00
_cell.angle_gamma   90.00
#
_symmetry.space_group_name_H-M   'P 1'
#
loop_
_entity.id
_entity.type
_entity.pdbx_description
1 polymer ?
#
loop_
_entity_poly.entity_id
_entity_poly.type
_entity_poly.pdbx_seq_one_letter_code
_entity_poly.pdbx_strand_id
1 'polypeptide(L)'
;MRYSPSCETVWARITADYPHDPNWGLGTAKIVRNSDGRTYNCDIPRGETVCFTQQVNDHHVTSYAHGIHDNGIYFRGARTAAY
;
A
#
# COMPACT_ATOMS: atom_id res chain seq x y z
N MET A 1 -2.68 1.44 -6.60
CA MET A 1 -2.99 0.00 -6.68
C MET A 1 -2.82 -0.45 -8.11
N ARG A 2 -2.46 -1.70 -8.35
CA ARG A 2 -2.52 -2.33 -9.67
C ARG A 2 -3.26 -3.65 -9.56
N TYR A 3 -4.14 -3.91 -10.52
CA TYR A 3 -4.89 -5.14 -10.68
C TYR A 3 -4.46 -5.84 -11.97
N SER A 4 -4.30 -7.16 -11.92
CA SER A 4 -3.99 -8.01 -13.08
C SER A 4 -5.20 -8.87 -13.40
N PRO A 5 -5.99 -8.57 -14.46
CA PRO A 5 -7.17 -9.36 -14.81
C PRO A 5 -6.86 -10.81 -15.21
N SER A 6 -5.68 -11.07 -15.78
CA SER A 6 -5.29 -12.43 -16.23
C SER A 6 -4.93 -13.36 -15.08
N CYS A 7 -4.47 -12.81 -13.96
CA CYS A 7 -4.09 -13.58 -12.78
C CYS A 7 -5.04 -13.34 -11.61
N GLU A 8 -6.03 -12.45 -11.79
CA GLU A 8 -6.97 -12.00 -10.77
C GLU A 8 -6.26 -11.66 -9.46
N THR A 9 -5.19 -10.88 -9.58
CA THR A 9 -4.34 -10.51 -8.44
C THR A 9 -4.20 -9.02 -8.32
N VAL A 10 -3.97 -8.59 -7.09
CA VAL A 10 -3.85 -7.18 -6.76
C VAL A 10 -2.66 -6.92 -5.86
N TRP A 11 -2.02 -5.77 -6.06
CA TRP A 11 -0.91 -5.29 -5.23
C TRP A 11 -0.89 -3.76 -5.16
N ALA A 12 -0.23 -3.22 -4.13
CA ALA A 12 -0.02 -1.80 -3.96
C ALA A 12 1.47 -1.47 -3.82
N ARG A 13 1.83 -0.26 -4.24
CA ARG A 13 3.16 0.34 -4.06
C ARG A 13 2.98 1.75 -3.55
N ILE A 14 3.84 2.12 -2.61
CA ILE A 14 4.07 3.51 -2.23
C ILE A 14 5.49 3.89 -2.64
N THR A 15 5.65 5.15 -3.02
CA THR A 15 6.94 5.74 -3.36
C THR A 15 7.03 7.08 -2.65
N ALA A 16 8.12 7.31 -1.93
CA ALA A 16 8.46 8.54 -1.25
C ALA A 16 9.48 9.33 -2.07
N ASP A 17 9.50 10.65 -1.90
CA ASP A 17 10.45 11.54 -2.57
C ASP A 17 11.85 11.47 -1.94
N TYR A 18 11.98 10.96 -0.71
CA TYR A 18 13.23 10.83 0.03
C TYR A 18 13.27 9.53 0.86
N PRO A 19 14.47 9.07 1.23
CA PRO A 19 14.64 7.88 2.05
C PRO A 19 13.88 7.97 3.37
N HIS A 20 13.22 6.88 3.76
CA HIS A 20 12.49 6.80 5.02
C HIS A 20 13.46 6.87 6.21
N ASP A 21 13.20 7.84 7.10
CA ASP A 21 13.78 7.91 8.44
C ASP A 21 12.69 7.54 9.48
N PRO A 22 12.84 6.39 10.17
CA PRO A 22 11.90 5.96 11.21
C PRO A 22 11.68 6.97 12.34
N ASN A 23 12.63 7.89 12.55
CA ASN A 23 12.49 8.92 13.57
C ASN A 23 11.54 10.05 13.16
N TRP A 24 11.33 10.24 11.85
CA TRP A 24 10.65 11.42 11.32
C TRP A 24 9.27 11.08 10.76
N GLY A 25 8.98 9.85 10.38
CA GLY A 25 7.62 9.44 10.01
C GLY A 25 7.62 8.15 9.21
N LEU A 26 6.46 7.67 8.77
CA LEU A 26 6.25 6.35 8.16
C LEU A 26 5.67 6.46 6.74
N GLY A 27 6.19 5.66 5.82
CA GLY A 27 5.55 5.41 4.53
C GLY A 27 4.98 3.99 4.49
N THR A 28 3.67 3.84 4.44
CA THR A 28 2.97 2.55 4.41
C THR A 28 2.06 2.45 3.20
N ALA A 29 2.04 1.30 2.53
CA ALA A 29 0.95 0.91 1.65
C ALA A 29 0.25 -0.31 2.22
N LYS A 30 -1.07 -0.39 2.08
CA LYS A 30 -1.83 -1.60 2.38
C LYS A 30 -2.92 -1.85 1.36
N ILE A 31 -3.23 -3.12 1.15
CA ILE A 31 -4.45 -3.59 0.51
C ILE A 31 -5.39 -4.09 1.58
N VAL A 32 -6.67 -3.74 1.46
CA VAL A 32 -7.75 -4.26 2.29
C VAL A 32 -8.76 -4.96 1.39
N ARG A 33 -9.03 -6.23 1.69
CA ARG A 33 -10.04 -7.03 0.99
C ARG A 33 -11.42 -6.77 1.57
N ASN A 34 -12.38 -6.45 0.73
CA ASN A 34 -13.72 -6.04 1.16
C ASN A 34 -14.56 -7.19 1.73
N SER A 35 -14.32 -8.43 1.27
CA SER A 35 -15.14 -9.58 1.66
C SER A 35 -14.88 -10.05 3.09
N ASP A 36 -13.64 -9.94 3.59
CA ASP A 36 -13.25 -10.45 4.91
C ASP A 36 -12.35 -9.52 5.72
N GLY A 37 -12.06 -8.32 5.22
CA GLY A 37 -11.25 -7.32 5.91
C GLY A 37 -9.75 -7.66 6.00
N ARG A 38 -9.28 -8.74 5.37
CA ARG A 38 -7.85 -9.09 5.40
C ARG A 38 -7.03 -7.95 4.83
N THR A 39 -5.96 -7.63 5.55
CA THR A 39 -5.07 -6.52 5.23
C THR A 39 -3.67 -7.03 4.96
N TYR A 40 -3.08 -6.57 3.86
CA TYR A 40 -1.71 -6.89 3.46
C TYR A 40 -0.96 -5.58 3.28
N ASN A 41 0.06 -5.35 4.11
CA ASN A 41 0.78 -4.09 4.13
C ASN A 41 2.26 -4.24 3.74
N CYS A 42 2.87 -3.10 3.45
CA CYS A 42 4.30 -2.91 3.44
C CYS A 42 4.61 -1.55 4.05
N ASP A 43 5.74 -1.47 4.73
CA ASP A 43 6.31 -0.23 5.22
C ASP A 43 7.61 0.01 4.44
N ILE A 44 7.88 1.26 4.06
CA ILE A 44 9.13 1.65 3.41
C ILE A 44 10.26 1.39 4.41
N PRO A 45 11.24 0.53 4.10
CA PRO A 45 12.35 0.26 5.00
C PRO A 45 13.22 1.51 5.23
N ARG A 46 13.97 1.52 6.34
CA ARG A 46 14.92 2.60 6.64
C ARG A 46 15.92 2.76 5.48
N GLY A 47 16.07 3.99 5.00
CA GLY A 47 16.99 4.31 3.91
C GLY A 47 16.45 4.00 2.50
N GLU A 48 15.26 3.41 2.39
CA GLU A 48 14.59 3.12 1.12
C GLU A 48 13.51 4.17 0.82
N THR A 49 13.08 4.22 -0.44
CA THR A 49 12.01 5.14 -0.89
C THR A 49 10.76 4.41 -1.39
N VAL A 50 10.79 3.08 -1.44
CA VAL A 50 9.73 2.28 -2.06
C VAL A 50 9.44 1.03 -1.26
N CYS A 51 8.17 0.65 -1.21
CA CYS A 51 7.78 -0.70 -0.80
C CYS A 51 6.61 -1.20 -1.66
N PHE A 52 6.48 -2.53 -1.71
CA PHE A 52 5.42 -3.24 -2.40
C PHE A 52 4.72 -4.15 -1.39
N THR A 53 3.39 -4.16 -1.41
CA THR A 53 2.64 -5.19 -0.69
C THR A 53 2.85 -6.53 -1.38
N GLN A 54 2.51 -7.61 -0.67
CA GLN A 54 2.31 -8.90 -1.32
C GLN A 54 1.29 -8.78 -2.45
N GLN A 55 1.53 -9.54 -3.52
CA GLN A 55 0.53 -9.76 -4.56
C GLN A 55 -0.45 -10.81 -4.05
N VAL A 56 -1.72 -10.43 -3.95
CA VAL A 56 -2.76 -11.29 -3.36
C VAL A 56 -3.80 -11.64 -4.41
N ASN A 57 -4.32 -12.86 -4.30
CA ASN A 57 -5.41 -13.35 -5.14
C ASN A 57 -6.72 -12.62 -4.74
N ASP A 58 -7.31 -11.96 -5.73
CA ASP A 58 -8.53 -11.17 -5.66
C ASP A 58 -9.67 -11.79 -6.53
N HIS A 59 -9.58 -13.07 -6.88
CA HIS A 59 -10.61 -13.81 -7.61
C HIS A 59 -11.95 -13.83 -6.85
N HIS A 60 -13.01 -13.35 -7.51
CA HIS A 60 -14.38 -13.22 -6.97
C HIS A 60 -14.52 -12.39 -5.69
N VAL A 61 -13.54 -11.55 -5.40
CA VAL A 61 -13.56 -10.61 -4.28
C VAL A 61 -13.14 -9.24 -4.80
N THR A 62 -13.32 -8.21 -3.99
CA THR A 62 -12.83 -6.87 -4.33
C THR A 62 -11.94 -6.36 -3.23
N SER A 63 -10.99 -5.51 -3.60
CA SER A 63 -10.02 -4.92 -2.68
C SER A 63 -9.79 -3.45 -3.00
N TYR A 64 -9.35 -2.68 -2.00
CA TYR A 64 -8.86 -1.31 -2.21
C TYR A 64 -7.50 -1.13 -1.57
N ALA A 65 -6.70 -0.22 -2.11
CA ALA A 65 -5.43 0.17 -1.49
C ALA A 65 -5.59 1.46 -0.67
N HIS A 66 -4.84 1.54 0.42
CA HIS A 66 -4.66 2.74 1.23
C HIS A 66 -3.16 2.96 1.42
N GLY A 67 -2.68 4.16 1.10
CA GLY A 67 -1.31 4.61 1.39
C GLY A 67 -1.30 5.73 2.42
N ILE A 68 -0.34 5.68 3.35
CA ILE A 68 -0.04 6.76 4.29
C ILE A 68 1.43 7.13 4.11
N HIS A 69 1.71 8.42 4.04
CA HIS A 69 3.06 8.95 4.07
C HIS A 69 3.12 10.07 5.10
N ASP A 70 3.95 9.87 6.12
CA ASP A 70 4.22 10.82 7.18
C ASP A 70 5.74 11.08 7.22
N ASN A 71 6.11 12.35 7.36
CA ASN A 71 7.50 12.78 7.50
C ASN A 71 7.71 13.75 8.66
N GLY A 72 6.74 13.81 9.57
CA GLY A 72 6.83 14.58 10.81
C GLY A 72 6.43 16.04 10.63
N ILE A 73 6.33 16.50 9.38
CA ILE A 73 5.85 17.84 9.02
C ILE A 73 4.49 17.74 8.31
N TYR A 74 4.34 16.74 7.44
CA TYR A 74 3.16 16.52 6.62
C TYR A 74 2.68 15.08 6.73
N PHE A 75 1.39 14.94 7.02
CA PHE A 75 0.67 13.69 6.90
C PHE A 75 -0.14 13.66 5.61
N ARG A 76 0.09 12.65 4.75
CA ARG A 76 -0.67 12.42 3.52
C ARG A 76 -1.27 11.03 3.53
N GLY A 77 -2.57 10.95 3.33
CA GLY A 77 -3.31 9.70 3.15
C GLY A 77 -4.00 9.66 1.80
N ALA A 78 -4.01 8.50 1.15
CA ALA A 78 -4.75 8.30 -0.10
C ALA A 78 -5.37 6.91 -0.14
N ARG A 79 -6.57 6.80 -0.72
CA ARG A 79 -7.28 5.54 -0.94
C ARG A 79 -7.68 5.41 -2.40
N THR A 80 -7.52 4.23 -2.99
CA THR A 80 -8.04 3.95 -4.34
C THR A 80 -9.54 3.63 -4.30
N ALA A 81 -10.16 3.56 -5.48
CA ALA A 81 -11.40 2.82 -5.64
C ALA A 81 -11.19 1.33 -5.29
N ALA A 82 -12.30 0.64 -5.04
CA ALA A 82 -12.30 -0.82 -4.97
C ALA A 82 -12.31 -1.39 -6.39
N TYR A 83 -11.52 -2.44 -6.59
CA TYR A 83 -11.43 -3.22 -7.82
C TYR A 83 -11.68 -4.68 -7.53
#